data_AF-A0A168GQF1-F1
#
_entry.id   AF-A0A168GQF1-F1
#
_cell.length_a   1.000
_cell.length_b   1.000
_cell.length_c   1.000
_cell.angle_alpha   90.00
_cell.angle_beta   90.00
_cell.angle_gamma   90.00
#
_symmetry.space_group_name_H-M   'P 1'
#
loop_
_entity.id
_entity.type
_entity.pdbx_description
1 polymer ?
#
loop_
_entity_poly.entity_id
_entity_poly.type
_entity_poly.pdbx_seq_one_letter_code
_entity_poly.pdbx_strand_id
1 'polypeptide(L)'
;MDDATVRDLTFENITLKVGGKVNAAGILAGDIQKSKLTNVIVTHSQVQATGETVPQGVGIVAGLIRTNSEAETIKAFHSNLWVQKSNNVGGLFGSAEDNENMITLNTSNNQLYIEGDSRTNLGSIVGDLRNTKLSDVNSTDNLLSAPLVRRGSMGMLLGQSVTGQLTGATLARNVLDTQRKTKNLRLGVISGYIYQPKDSAESPSIQDITYYGDRVLEWYNSKDVVHTDSLKTLSRWLY
;
A
#
# COMPACT_ATOMS: atom_id res chain seq x y z
N MET A 1 -17.63 -6.92 4.29
CA MET A 1 -17.47 -8.08 5.17
C MET A 1 -17.35 -7.54 6.58
N ASP A 2 -18.20 -8.02 7.49
CA ASP A 2 -18.30 -7.52 8.87
C ASP A 2 -18.35 -8.72 9.81
N ASP A 3 -17.63 -8.64 10.93
CA ASP A 3 -17.55 -9.66 11.99
C ASP A 3 -17.26 -11.09 11.48
N ALA A 4 -16.35 -11.20 10.51
CA ALA A 4 -16.03 -12.46 9.84
C ALA A 4 -14.63 -12.98 10.21
N THR A 5 -14.48 -14.31 10.20
CA THR A 5 -13.17 -14.97 10.25
C THR A 5 -12.92 -15.67 8.91
N VAL A 6 -11.86 -15.28 8.21
CA VAL A 6 -11.41 -15.88 6.94
C VAL A 6 -10.05 -16.49 7.17
N ARG A 7 -9.90 -17.77 6.79
CA ARG A 7 -8.66 -18.52 6.96
C ARG A 7 -8.37 -19.38 5.74
N ASP A 8 -7.08 -19.51 5.42
CA ASP A 8 -6.56 -20.48 4.46
C ASP A 8 -7.24 -20.41 3.09
N LEU A 9 -7.31 -19.20 2.54
CA LEU A 9 -8.02 -18.93 1.31
C LEU A 9 -7.05 -18.45 0.23
N THR A 10 -7.09 -19.10 -0.93
CA THR A 10 -6.32 -18.71 -2.12
C THR A 10 -7.27 -18.33 -3.25
N PHE A 11 -7.11 -17.12 -3.77
CA PHE A 11 -7.74 -16.64 -4.99
C PHE A 11 -6.70 -16.68 -6.11
N GLU A 12 -6.97 -17.46 -7.14
CA GLU A 12 -6.08 -17.60 -8.29
C GLU A 12 -6.86 -17.42 -9.60
N ASN A 13 -6.25 -16.72 -10.56
CA ASN A 13 -6.85 -16.47 -11.89
C ASN A 13 -8.19 -15.73 -11.83
N ILE A 14 -8.37 -14.84 -10.85
CA ILE A 14 -9.59 -14.05 -10.69
C ILE A 14 -9.46 -12.73 -11.44
N THR A 15 -10.49 -12.33 -12.18
CA THR A 15 -10.62 -10.97 -12.70
C THR A 15 -11.83 -10.30 -12.08
N LEU A 16 -11.60 -9.32 -11.20
CA LEU A 16 -12.63 -8.44 -10.66
C LEU A 16 -12.78 -7.21 -11.55
N LYS A 17 -13.94 -7.06 -12.18
CA LYS A 17 -14.35 -5.83 -12.87
C LYS A 17 -15.24 -5.01 -11.94
N VAL A 18 -14.76 -3.85 -11.52
CA VAL A 18 -15.50 -2.98 -10.60
C VAL A 18 -16.53 -2.19 -11.41
N GLY A 19 -17.80 -2.33 -11.02
CA GLY A 19 -18.91 -1.59 -11.63
C GLY A 19 -19.00 -0.13 -11.16
N GLY A 20 -20.04 0.58 -11.62
CA GLY A 20 -20.32 1.95 -11.17
C GLY A 20 -20.79 2.01 -9.71
N LYS A 21 -20.63 3.16 -9.07
CA LYS A 21 -21.07 3.47 -7.70
C LYS A 21 -20.49 2.55 -6.61
N VAL A 22 -19.26 2.08 -6.79
CA VAL A 22 -18.54 1.29 -5.77
C VAL A 22 -17.66 2.21 -4.92
N ASN A 23 -17.78 2.11 -3.60
CA ASN A 23 -17.00 2.94 -2.67
C ASN A 23 -15.58 2.40 -2.43
N ALA A 24 -15.44 1.07 -2.38
CA ALA A 24 -14.19 0.38 -2.12
C ALA A 24 -14.18 -0.96 -2.87
N ALA A 25 -13.02 -1.41 -3.36
CA ALA A 25 -12.92 -2.64 -4.15
C ALA A 25 -11.65 -3.47 -3.89
N GLY A 26 -11.81 -4.79 -3.88
CA GLY A 26 -10.75 -5.79 -3.91
C GLY A 26 -11.33 -7.21 -4.05
N ILE A 27 -10.49 -8.20 -4.35
CA ILE A 27 -10.91 -9.56 -4.70
C ILE A 27 -11.62 -10.28 -3.56
N LEU A 28 -11.13 -10.10 -2.32
CA LEU A 28 -11.79 -10.67 -1.15
C LEU A 28 -13.04 -9.86 -0.78
N ALA A 29 -12.90 -8.54 -0.68
CA ALA A 29 -14.00 -7.65 -0.31
C ALA A 29 -13.74 -6.19 -0.70
N GLY A 30 -14.80 -5.40 -0.86
CA GLY A 30 -14.68 -3.94 -0.93
C GLY A 30 -14.25 -3.34 0.40
N ASP A 31 -14.98 -3.67 1.48
CA ASP A 31 -14.79 -3.14 2.84
C ASP A 31 -14.77 -4.31 3.83
N ILE A 32 -13.77 -4.35 4.71
CA ILE A 32 -13.57 -5.35 5.76
C ILE A 32 -13.60 -4.63 7.11
N GLN A 33 -14.49 -5.06 8.01
CA GLN A 33 -14.69 -4.47 9.33
C GLN A 33 -14.73 -5.55 10.40
N LYS A 34 -14.14 -5.28 11.58
CA LYS A 34 -14.18 -6.15 12.76
C LYS A 34 -13.88 -7.62 12.44
N SER A 35 -13.03 -7.87 11.46
CA SER A 35 -12.83 -9.19 10.88
C SER A 35 -11.40 -9.66 11.05
N LYS A 36 -11.20 -10.97 11.09
CA LYS A 36 -9.87 -11.59 11.17
C LYS A 36 -9.55 -12.33 9.88
N LEU A 37 -8.44 -11.95 9.24
CA LEU A 37 -7.92 -12.60 8.05
C LEU A 37 -6.62 -13.31 8.42
N THR A 38 -6.52 -14.60 8.09
CA THR A 38 -5.29 -15.37 8.29
C THR A 38 -4.99 -16.17 7.03
N ASN A 39 -3.76 -16.11 6.54
CA ASN A 39 -3.30 -16.89 5.38
C ASN A 39 -4.20 -16.70 4.14
N VAL A 40 -4.39 -15.44 3.73
CA VAL A 40 -5.12 -15.09 2.51
C VAL A 40 -4.13 -14.79 1.39
N ILE A 41 -4.26 -15.51 0.29
CA ILE A 41 -3.38 -15.41 -0.87
C ILE A 41 -4.19 -14.98 -2.08
N VAL A 42 -3.70 -13.98 -2.81
CA VAL A 42 -4.21 -13.60 -4.13
C VAL A 42 -3.07 -13.71 -5.14
N THR A 43 -3.26 -14.49 -6.19
CA THR A 43 -2.23 -14.70 -7.22
C THR A 43 -2.78 -14.76 -8.63
N HIS A 44 -1.96 -14.39 -9.62
CA HIS A 44 -2.32 -14.40 -11.04
C HIS A 44 -3.67 -13.73 -11.34
N SER A 45 -4.00 -12.68 -10.58
CA SER A 45 -5.34 -12.10 -10.56
C SER A 45 -5.31 -10.64 -10.98
N GLN A 46 -6.48 -10.09 -11.32
CA GLN A 46 -6.62 -8.73 -11.79
C GLN A 46 -7.80 -8.00 -11.13
N VAL A 47 -7.57 -6.76 -10.69
CA VAL A 47 -8.62 -5.80 -10.32
C VAL A 47 -8.67 -4.69 -11.37
N GLN A 48 -9.82 -4.50 -12.01
CA GLN A 48 -10.08 -3.46 -13.01
C GLN A 48 -11.12 -2.49 -12.47
N ALA A 49 -10.67 -1.34 -11.96
CA ALA A 49 -11.51 -0.23 -11.52
C ALA A 49 -11.47 0.91 -12.54
N THR A 50 -12.08 0.65 -13.70
CA THR A 50 -12.16 1.57 -14.83
C THR A 50 -13.57 2.16 -14.94
N GLY A 51 -13.68 3.48 -15.11
CA GLY A 51 -14.96 4.19 -15.22
C GLY A 51 -15.09 5.29 -14.15
N GLU A 52 -15.85 5.00 -13.10
CA GLU A 52 -16.12 5.95 -12.02
C GLU A 52 -15.03 5.95 -10.94
N THR A 53 -14.98 7.02 -10.15
CA THR A 53 -14.07 7.12 -9.01
C THR A 53 -14.49 6.14 -7.91
N VAL A 54 -13.53 5.37 -7.39
CA VAL A 54 -13.71 4.55 -6.18
C VAL A 54 -13.14 5.32 -4.98
N PRO A 55 -13.97 6.03 -4.18
CA PRO A 55 -13.50 7.08 -3.27
C PRO A 55 -12.76 6.59 -2.02
N GLN A 56 -13.07 5.41 -1.47
CA GLN A 56 -12.45 4.93 -0.23
C GLN A 56 -11.15 4.19 -0.49
N GLY A 57 -11.10 3.38 -1.55
CA GLY A 57 -9.86 2.81 -2.03
C GLY A 57 -10.01 1.57 -2.89
N VAL A 58 -8.92 1.21 -3.57
CA VAL A 58 -8.82 -0.03 -4.34
C VAL A 58 -7.56 -0.77 -3.89
N GLY A 59 -7.71 -2.05 -3.58
CA GLY A 59 -6.59 -2.95 -3.33
C GLY A 59 -6.79 -4.30 -3.99
N ILE A 60 -5.72 -5.09 -4.13
CA ILE A 60 -5.84 -6.44 -4.68
C ILE A 60 -6.67 -7.33 -3.75
N VAL A 61 -6.45 -7.24 -2.44
CA VAL A 61 -7.19 -8.01 -1.43
C VAL A 61 -8.48 -7.28 -1.08
N ALA A 62 -8.40 -6.03 -0.60
CA ALA A 62 -9.57 -5.24 -0.27
C ALA A 62 -9.40 -3.74 -0.53
N GLY A 63 -10.50 -3.03 -0.72
CA GLY A 63 -10.47 -1.57 -0.87
C GLY A 63 -10.25 -0.84 0.45
N LEU A 64 -10.88 -1.32 1.51
CA LEU A 64 -10.80 -0.77 2.87
C LEU A 64 -10.74 -1.92 3.89
N ILE A 65 -9.85 -1.83 4.87
CA ILE A 65 -9.83 -2.69 6.06
C ILE A 65 -9.79 -1.81 7.31
N ARG A 66 -10.73 -2.03 8.23
CA ARG A 66 -10.90 -1.10 9.37
C ARG A 66 -11.52 -1.70 10.62
N THR A 67 -11.56 -0.86 11.66
CA THR A 67 -12.34 -1.08 12.88
C THR A 67 -11.88 -2.34 13.62
N ASN A 68 -10.64 -2.30 14.10
CA ASN A 68 -9.96 -3.39 14.80
C ASN A 68 -10.02 -4.72 14.02
N SER A 69 -9.85 -4.66 12.70
CA SER A 69 -9.64 -5.87 11.92
C SER A 69 -8.20 -6.37 12.08
N GLU A 70 -8.01 -7.67 11.94
CA GLU A 70 -6.71 -8.32 12.00
C GLU A 70 -6.35 -8.92 10.64
N ALA A 71 -5.09 -8.84 10.26
CA ALA A 71 -4.59 -9.40 9.01
C ALA A 71 -3.22 -10.07 9.23
N GLU A 72 -3.18 -11.38 9.11
CA GLU A 72 -1.97 -12.17 9.34
C GLU A 72 -1.65 -13.01 8.10
N THR A 73 -0.41 -12.93 7.61
CA THR A 73 0.05 -13.70 6.44
C THR A 73 -0.83 -13.43 5.22
N ILE A 74 -0.87 -12.17 4.78
CA ILE A 74 -1.60 -11.75 3.58
C ILE A 74 -0.61 -11.59 2.43
N LYS A 75 -0.89 -12.24 1.30
CA LYS A 75 0.02 -12.24 0.13
C LYS A 75 -0.74 -11.84 -1.14
N ALA A 76 -0.19 -10.91 -1.90
CA ALA A 76 -0.61 -10.68 -3.28
C ALA A 76 0.60 -10.77 -4.22
N PHE A 77 0.55 -11.62 -5.23
CA PHE A 77 1.67 -11.74 -6.18
C PHE A 77 1.25 -12.08 -7.60
N HIS A 78 2.11 -11.76 -8.57
CA HIS A 78 1.82 -11.94 -10.01
C HIS A 78 0.47 -11.36 -10.44
N SER A 79 0.02 -10.27 -9.80
CA SER A 79 -1.32 -9.74 -9.94
C SER A 79 -1.30 -8.29 -10.39
N ASN A 80 -2.38 -7.87 -11.06
CA ASN A 80 -2.49 -6.56 -11.68
C ASN A 80 -3.64 -5.76 -11.07
N LEU A 81 -3.40 -4.49 -10.82
CA LEU A 81 -4.40 -3.55 -10.36
C LEU A 81 -4.42 -2.36 -11.32
N TRP A 82 -5.49 -2.21 -12.07
CA TRP A 82 -5.70 -1.09 -13.00
C TRP A 82 -6.81 -0.22 -12.47
N VAL A 83 -6.46 1.01 -12.09
CA VAL A 83 -7.39 2.00 -11.51
C VAL A 83 -7.41 3.24 -12.38
N GLN A 84 -8.59 3.66 -12.81
CA GLN A 84 -8.71 4.94 -13.49
C GLN A 84 -8.69 6.09 -12.48
N LYS A 85 -9.53 6.04 -11.43
CA LYS A 85 -9.63 7.09 -10.41
C LYS A 85 -9.91 6.50 -9.03
N SER A 86 -9.05 6.80 -8.07
CA SER A 86 -9.30 6.52 -6.64
C SER A 86 -8.43 7.44 -5.79
N ASN A 87 -8.88 7.73 -4.57
CA ASN A 87 -8.08 8.50 -3.62
C ASN A 87 -6.93 7.64 -3.05
N ASN A 88 -7.16 6.34 -2.87
CA ASN A 88 -6.21 5.45 -2.20
C ASN A 88 -6.07 4.14 -2.97
N VAL A 89 -4.85 3.78 -3.33
CA VAL A 89 -4.55 2.58 -4.09
C VAL A 89 -3.42 1.83 -3.41
N GLY A 90 -3.65 0.55 -3.10
CA GLY A 90 -2.65 -0.31 -2.46
C GLY A 90 -2.50 -1.65 -3.14
N GLY A 91 -1.31 -2.25 -3.03
CA GLY A 91 -1.09 -3.61 -3.55
C GLY A 91 -1.77 -4.69 -2.72
N LEU A 92 -2.09 -4.44 -1.44
CA LEU A 92 -3.01 -5.28 -0.65
C LEU A 92 -4.31 -4.55 -0.39
N PHE A 93 -4.22 -3.37 0.23
CA PHE A 93 -5.37 -2.62 0.72
C PHE A 93 -5.39 -1.19 0.19
N GLY A 94 -6.52 -0.72 -0.32
CA GLY A 94 -6.66 0.69 -0.69
C GLY A 94 -6.41 1.62 0.51
N SER A 95 -7.12 1.38 1.61
CA SER A 95 -6.94 2.07 2.89
C SER A 95 -6.95 1.07 4.06
N ALA A 96 -6.16 1.34 5.09
CA ALA A 96 -6.15 0.60 6.35
C ALA A 96 -6.28 1.57 7.54
N GLU A 97 -7.36 1.43 8.31
CA GLU A 97 -7.79 2.41 9.32
C GLU A 97 -8.13 1.74 10.67
N ASP A 98 -7.52 2.19 11.77
CA ASP A 98 -7.83 1.70 13.12
C ASP A 98 -7.63 0.18 13.30
N ASN A 99 -6.47 -0.37 12.89
CA ASN A 99 -6.15 -1.79 13.02
C ASN A 99 -4.84 -2.03 13.78
N GLU A 100 -4.87 -2.77 14.88
CA GLU A 100 -3.70 -2.92 15.74
C GLU A 100 -2.78 -4.09 15.35
N ASN A 101 -3.24 -5.03 14.54
CA ASN A 101 -2.51 -6.26 14.25
C ASN A 101 -2.58 -6.65 12.77
N MET A 102 -1.72 -6.02 11.96
CA MET A 102 -1.51 -6.42 10.56
C MET A 102 -0.05 -6.86 10.37
N ILE A 103 0.17 -8.17 10.27
CA ILE A 103 1.49 -8.80 10.35
C ILE A 103 1.74 -9.75 9.18
N THR A 104 3.00 -9.83 8.73
CA THR A 104 3.41 -10.72 7.62
C THR A 104 2.65 -10.38 6.33
N LEU A 105 2.83 -9.15 5.85
CA LEU A 105 2.17 -8.65 4.64
C LEU A 105 3.14 -8.68 3.46
N ASN A 106 2.80 -9.39 2.39
CA ASN A 106 3.71 -9.62 1.27
C ASN A 106 3.10 -9.18 -0.06
N THR A 107 3.81 -8.35 -0.80
CA THR A 107 3.51 -8.09 -2.22
C THR A 107 4.69 -8.34 -3.11
N SER A 108 4.50 -9.13 -4.18
CA SER A 108 5.59 -9.33 -5.13
C SER A 108 5.16 -9.51 -6.57
N ASN A 109 5.99 -9.03 -7.51
CA ASN A 109 5.73 -9.18 -8.95
C ASN A 109 4.35 -8.67 -9.38
N ASN A 110 3.83 -7.62 -8.73
CA ASN A 110 2.56 -7.01 -9.09
C ASN A 110 2.75 -5.77 -9.96
N GLN A 111 1.74 -5.44 -10.76
CA GLN A 111 1.66 -4.17 -11.48
C GLN A 111 0.46 -3.35 -11.00
N LEU A 112 0.72 -2.19 -10.41
CA LEU A 112 -0.28 -1.24 -9.96
C LEU A 112 -0.24 -0.05 -10.92
N TYR A 113 -1.28 0.10 -11.74
CA TYR A 113 -1.37 1.11 -12.77
C TYR A 113 -2.52 2.09 -12.48
N ILE A 114 -2.19 3.38 -12.34
CA ILE A 114 -3.16 4.47 -12.23
C ILE A 114 -3.19 5.24 -13.55
N GLU A 115 -4.33 5.20 -14.22
CA GLU A 115 -4.51 5.83 -15.53
C GLU A 115 -4.93 7.31 -15.44
N GLY A 116 -5.76 7.69 -14.46
CA GLY A 116 -6.32 9.04 -14.38
C GLY A 116 -5.45 10.05 -13.63
N ASP A 117 -5.64 11.33 -13.95
CA ASP A 117 -5.07 12.46 -13.18
C ASP A 117 -6.01 12.83 -12.02
N SER A 118 -6.03 11.98 -10.98
CA SER A 118 -6.68 12.26 -9.70
C SER A 118 -5.65 12.49 -8.60
N ARG A 119 -6.07 13.15 -7.50
CA ARG A 119 -5.25 13.14 -6.28
C ARG A 119 -5.27 11.72 -5.71
N THR A 120 -4.13 11.04 -5.74
CA THR A 120 -4.08 9.63 -5.33
C THR A 120 -2.89 9.34 -4.41
N ASN A 121 -3.16 8.56 -3.37
CA ASN A 121 -2.15 7.94 -2.53
C ASN A 121 -1.90 6.52 -3.03
N LEU A 122 -0.67 6.20 -3.42
CA LEU A 122 -0.30 4.90 -4.00
C LEU A 122 0.84 4.25 -3.21
N GLY A 123 0.60 3.03 -2.73
CA GLY A 123 1.60 2.18 -2.08
C GLY A 123 1.55 0.73 -2.55
N SER A 124 2.65 -0.01 -2.47
CA SER A 124 2.63 -1.44 -2.83
C SER A 124 1.95 -2.32 -1.78
N ILE A 125 1.71 -1.78 -0.57
CA ILE A 125 1.03 -2.48 0.52
C ILE A 125 -0.31 -1.79 0.76
N VAL A 126 -0.26 -0.51 1.15
CA VAL A 126 -1.44 0.28 1.52
C VAL A 126 -1.39 1.66 0.85
N GLY A 127 -2.51 2.14 0.34
CA GLY A 127 -2.63 3.50 -0.19
C GLY A 127 -2.63 4.56 0.91
N ASP A 128 -3.55 4.47 1.87
CA ASP A 128 -3.63 5.34 3.06
C ASP A 128 -3.58 4.52 4.36
N LEU A 129 -2.63 4.83 5.23
CA LEU A 129 -2.44 4.16 6.52
C LEU A 129 -2.80 5.12 7.67
N ARG A 130 -3.82 4.77 8.45
CA ARG A 130 -4.29 5.58 9.57
C ARG A 130 -4.48 4.73 10.82
N ASN A 131 -3.91 5.17 11.93
CA ASN A 131 -4.03 4.53 13.24
C ASN A 131 -3.91 2.99 13.17
N THR A 132 -2.95 2.53 12.37
CA THR A 132 -2.81 1.11 12.03
C THR A 132 -1.37 0.69 12.21
N LYS A 133 -1.14 -0.51 12.76
CA LYS A 133 0.19 -1.08 12.95
C LYS A 133 0.45 -2.18 11.92
N LEU A 134 1.50 -1.98 11.13
CA LEU A 134 2.01 -2.94 10.17
C LEU A 134 3.33 -3.52 10.68
N SER A 135 3.48 -4.84 10.63
CA SER A 135 4.74 -5.51 10.95
C SER A 135 5.10 -6.62 9.97
N ASP A 136 6.39 -6.91 9.84
CA ASP A 136 6.93 -7.95 8.96
C ASP A 136 6.44 -7.80 7.51
N VAL A 137 6.64 -6.62 6.96
CA VAL A 137 6.17 -6.25 5.62
C VAL A 137 7.25 -6.56 4.59
N ASN A 138 6.89 -7.23 3.50
CA ASN A 138 7.79 -7.48 2.39
C ASN A 138 7.18 -7.01 1.06
N SER A 139 7.94 -6.23 0.30
CA SER A 139 7.52 -5.73 -1.01
C SER A 139 8.65 -5.85 -2.01
N THR A 140 8.49 -6.74 -3.00
CA THR A 140 9.57 -7.01 -3.97
C THR A 140 9.09 -7.05 -5.41
N ASP A 141 9.87 -6.50 -6.34
CA ASP A 141 9.60 -6.64 -7.78
C ASP A 141 8.24 -6.08 -8.22
N ASN A 142 7.70 -5.08 -7.51
CA ASN A 142 6.44 -4.44 -7.89
C ASN A 142 6.67 -3.24 -8.82
N LEU A 143 5.84 -3.08 -9.85
CA LEU A 143 5.75 -1.87 -10.67
C LEU A 143 4.58 -1.01 -10.18
N LEU A 144 4.88 0.21 -9.76
CA LEU A 144 3.90 1.21 -9.33
C LEU A 144 3.92 2.35 -10.34
N SER A 145 2.99 2.32 -11.30
CA SER A 145 2.96 3.20 -12.45
C SER A 145 1.79 4.18 -12.37
N ALA A 146 2.09 5.48 -12.34
CA ALA A 146 1.10 6.55 -12.34
C ALA A 146 1.55 7.72 -13.24
N PRO A 147 1.66 7.51 -14.57
CA PRO A 147 2.29 8.47 -15.48
C PRO A 147 1.54 9.82 -15.56
N LEU A 148 0.22 9.79 -15.36
CA LEU A 148 -0.64 10.97 -15.52
C LEU A 148 -0.98 11.67 -14.21
N VAL A 149 -0.74 11.05 -13.05
CA VAL A 149 -1.05 11.62 -11.73
C VAL A 149 -0.16 12.83 -11.47
N ARG A 150 -0.78 14.00 -11.27
CA ARG A 150 -0.05 15.24 -10.96
C ARG A 150 -0.07 15.63 -9.50
N ARG A 151 -0.93 15.04 -8.68
CA ARG A 151 -1.13 15.40 -7.27
C ARG A 151 -1.28 14.14 -6.43
N GLY A 152 -0.68 14.09 -5.25
CA GLY A 152 -0.83 12.94 -4.36
C GLY A 152 0.47 12.54 -3.69
N SER A 153 0.48 11.31 -3.18
CA SER A 153 1.58 10.76 -2.37
C SER A 153 1.87 9.33 -2.83
N MET A 154 3.07 9.07 -3.33
CA MET A 154 3.45 7.74 -3.80
C MET A 154 4.68 7.25 -3.07
N GLY A 155 4.56 6.09 -2.43
CA GLY A 155 5.69 5.42 -1.78
C GLY A 155 5.79 3.97 -2.20
N MET A 156 6.98 3.37 -2.07
CA MET A 156 7.13 1.97 -2.45
C MET A 156 6.39 1.03 -1.51
N LEU A 157 6.05 1.42 -0.27
CA LEU A 157 5.16 0.64 0.60
C LEU A 157 3.80 1.31 0.79
N LEU A 158 3.84 2.58 1.18
CA LEU A 158 2.68 3.35 1.60
C LEU A 158 2.49 4.55 0.68
N GLY A 159 1.26 4.87 0.30
CA GLY A 159 0.99 6.17 -0.33
C GLY A 159 1.14 7.31 0.68
N GLN A 160 0.37 7.21 1.76
CA GLN A 160 0.32 8.16 2.86
C GLN A 160 0.24 7.43 4.21
N SER A 161 0.83 8.02 5.26
CA SER A 161 0.66 7.60 6.66
C SER A 161 0.29 8.79 7.55
N VAL A 162 -0.78 8.67 8.35
CA VAL A 162 -1.28 9.78 9.20
C VAL A 162 -0.97 9.60 10.69
N THR A 163 -1.12 8.38 11.22
CA THR A 163 -0.83 8.00 12.61
C THR A 163 -0.43 6.51 12.72
N GLY A 164 0.02 5.91 11.61
CA GLY A 164 0.33 4.48 11.54
C GLY A 164 1.74 4.12 11.98
N GLN A 165 1.93 2.87 12.40
CA GLN A 165 3.24 2.32 12.75
C GLN A 165 3.66 1.29 11.71
N LEU A 166 4.93 1.29 11.32
CA LEU A 166 5.52 0.30 10.43
C LEU A 166 6.83 -0.20 11.04
N THR A 167 6.89 -1.47 11.41
CA THR A 167 8.10 -2.07 12.01
C THR A 167 8.50 -3.32 11.24
N GLY A 168 9.79 -3.46 10.90
CA GLY A 168 10.27 -4.64 10.21
C GLY A 168 9.75 -4.70 8.78
N ALA A 169 10.39 -3.96 7.86
CA ALA A 169 10.02 -4.01 6.46
C ALA A 169 11.20 -4.28 5.54
N THR A 170 10.98 -5.11 4.52
CA THR A 170 11.94 -5.37 3.45
C THR A 170 11.37 -4.91 2.12
N LEU A 171 12.17 -4.12 1.38
CA LEU A 171 11.82 -3.61 0.06
C LEU A 171 12.95 -3.96 -0.91
N ALA A 172 12.63 -4.52 -2.07
CA ALA A 172 13.64 -4.79 -3.10
C ALA A 172 13.08 -4.62 -4.51
N ARG A 173 13.84 -3.95 -5.39
CA ARG A 173 13.54 -3.90 -6.84
C ARG A 173 12.13 -3.42 -7.20
N ASN A 174 11.49 -2.62 -6.34
CA ASN A 174 10.26 -1.93 -6.68
C ASN A 174 10.57 -0.75 -7.61
N VAL A 175 9.70 -0.51 -8.58
CA VAL A 175 9.84 0.58 -9.55
C VAL A 175 8.68 1.54 -9.38
N LEU A 176 8.99 2.82 -9.13
CA LEU A 176 8.04 3.92 -9.18
C LEU A 176 8.14 4.58 -10.55
N ASP A 177 7.17 4.32 -11.43
CA ASP A 177 7.09 4.95 -12.75
C ASP A 177 6.13 6.15 -12.69
N THR A 178 6.69 7.35 -12.67
CA THR A 178 5.94 8.60 -12.75
C THR A 178 6.59 9.48 -13.81
N GLN A 179 5.82 9.88 -14.83
CA GLN A 179 6.35 10.68 -15.94
C GLN A 179 6.46 12.18 -15.60
N ARG A 180 5.90 12.62 -14.46
CA ARG A 180 5.79 14.04 -14.11
C ARG A 180 6.25 14.31 -12.69
N LYS A 181 7.48 14.81 -12.55
CA LYS A 181 7.92 15.48 -11.31
C LYS A 181 7.19 16.82 -11.20
N THR A 182 6.07 16.85 -10.50
CA THR A 182 5.37 18.11 -10.16
C THR A 182 5.61 18.43 -8.69
N LYS A 183 5.55 19.72 -8.32
CA LYS A 183 5.64 20.15 -6.91
C LYS A 183 4.51 19.61 -6.02
N ASN A 184 3.45 19.06 -6.62
CA ASN A 184 2.26 18.57 -5.91
C ASN A 184 2.20 17.05 -5.79
N LEU A 185 3.17 16.34 -6.41
CA LEU A 185 3.34 14.91 -6.29
C LEU A 185 4.51 14.63 -5.35
N ARG A 186 4.22 13.97 -4.23
CA ARG A 186 5.24 13.59 -3.25
C ARG A 186 5.65 12.14 -3.50
N LEU A 187 6.95 11.89 -3.59
CA LEU A 187 7.53 10.58 -3.82
C LEU A 187 8.42 10.22 -2.64
N GLY A 188 8.36 8.98 -2.18
CA GLY A 188 9.23 8.48 -1.12
C GLY A 188 9.55 7.00 -1.26
N VAL A 189 10.66 6.57 -0.65
CA VAL A 189 11.02 5.13 -0.63
C VAL A 189 9.99 4.35 0.17
N ILE A 190 9.64 4.80 1.38
CA ILE A 190 8.69 4.09 2.24
C ILE A 190 7.28 4.62 2.03
N SER A 191 7.09 5.91 2.30
CA SER A 191 5.80 6.60 2.17
C SER A 191 5.97 7.86 1.33
N GLY A 192 5.02 8.14 0.45
CA GLY A 192 4.98 9.40 -0.30
C GLY A 192 4.65 10.60 0.60
N TYR A 193 3.93 10.40 1.70
CA TYR A 193 3.69 11.44 2.70
C TYR A 193 3.53 10.84 4.09
N ILE A 194 4.14 11.48 5.08
CA ILE A 194 3.96 11.15 6.50
C ILE A 194 3.42 12.40 7.17
N TYR A 195 2.23 12.29 7.77
CA TYR A 195 1.63 13.36 8.54
C TYR A 195 2.47 13.61 9.80
N GLN A 196 2.66 14.89 10.13
CA GLN A 196 3.51 15.33 11.23
C GLN A 196 2.64 16.02 12.28
N PRO A 197 2.09 15.31 13.28
CA PRO A 197 1.61 15.96 14.48
C PRO A 197 2.85 16.24 15.36
N LYS A 198 3.32 17.49 15.38
CA LYS A 198 4.47 17.94 16.19
C LYS A 198 4.51 17.25 17.57
N ASP A 199 5.53 16.43 17.81
CA ASP A 199 5.88 15.84 19.10
C ASP A 199 4.74 15.14 19.87
N SER A 200 3.79 14.49 19.17
CA SER A 200 2.75 13.66 19.82
C SER A 200 3.02 12.17 19.68
N ALA A 201 2.57 11.37 20.66
CA ALA A 201 2.59 9.91 20.61
C ALA A 201 1.76 9.32 19.44
N GLU A 202 0.98 10.15 18.75
CA GLU A 202 0.20 9.80 17.57
C GLU A 202 0.99 9.98 16.26
N SER A 203 2.25 10.43 16.34
CA SER A 203 3.12 10.54 15.16
C SER A 203 3.36 9.18 14.52
N PRO A 204 3.32 9.07 13.19
CA PRO A 204 3.72 7.85 12.51
C PRO A 204 5.15 7.44 12.89
N SER A 205 5.38 6.15 13.08
CA SER A 205 6.70 5.59 13.39
C SER A 205 7.08 4.54 12.37
N ILE A 206 8.37 4.52 12.00
CA ILE A 206 8.90 3.62 10.97
C ILE A 206 10.23 3.07 11.45
N GLN A 207 10.31 1.76 11.68
CA GLN A 207 11.46 1.12 12.31
C GLN A 207 11.89 -0.15 11.56
N ASP A 208 13.18 -0.47 11.66
CA ASP A 208 13.76 -1.73 11.15
C ASP A 208 13.48 -1.99 9.66
N ILE A 209 13.82 -1.00 8.82
CA ILE A 209 13.57 -1.07 7.38
C ILE A 209 14.85 -1.44 6.64
N THR A 210 14.75 -2.45 5.79
CA THR A 210 15.82 -2.90 4.89
C THR A 210 15.42 -2.62 3.45
N TYR A 211 16.18 -1.76 2.77
CA TYR A 211 15.97 -1.41 1.36
C TYR A 211 17.12 -1.92 0.47
N TYR A 212 16.77 -2.71 -0.53
CA TYR A 212 17.65 -3.20 -1.59
C TYR A 212 17.32 -2.50 -2.92
N GLY A 213 17.90 -1.34 -3.15
CA GLY A 213 17.70 -0.59 -4.40
C GLY A 213 18.71 0.54 -4.61
N ASP A 214 18.39 1.42 -5.55
CA ASP A 214 19.29 2.53 -5.90
C ASP A 214 19.37 3.54 -4.74
N ARG A 215 20.60 3.95 -4.39
CA ARG A 215 20.89 4.93 -3.34
C ARG A 215 20.43 6.35 -3.69
N VAL A 216 20.12 6.60 -4.97
CA VAL A 216 19.76 7.94 -5.49
C VAL A 216 18.29 8.28 -5.25
N LEU A 217 17.43 7.30 -4.96
CA LEU A 217 16.07 7.61 -4.50
C LEU A 217 16.17 8.29 -3.14
N GLU A 218 15.80 9.57 -3.13
CA GLU A 218 15.80 10.36 -1.92
C GLU A 218 14.91 9.67 -0.89
N TRP A 219 15.50 9.37 0.27
CA TRP A 219 14.82 8.82 1.45
C TRP A 219 13.76 9.77 2.03
N TYR A 220 13.34 10.80 1.28
CA TYR A 220 12.48 11.92 1.68
C TYR A 220 11.48 11.50 2.72
N ASN A 221 11.85 11.77 3.96
CA ASN A 221 11.12 12.31 5.09
C ASN A 221 12.25 12.64 6.06
N SER A 222 12.49 13.92 6.38
CA SER A 222 13.62 14.33 7.22
C SER A 222 13.71 13.42 8.45
N LYS A 223 14.89 12.82 8.64
CA LYS A 223 15.24 11.96 9.78
C LYS A 223 14.82 12.57 11.13
N ASP A 224 14.73 13.89 11.17
CA ASP A 224 14.36 14.70 12.34
C ASP A 224 12.84 14.73 12.64
N VAL A 225 11.98 14.13 11.80
CA VAL A 225 10.52 14.31 11.90
C VAL A 225 9.72 13.00 11.90
N VAL A 226 10.39 11.87 11.68
CA VAL A 226 9.80 10.54 11.89
C VAL A 226 10.74 9.81 12.83
N HIS A 227 10.22 9.23 13.91
CA HIS A 227 10.98 8.30 14.74
C HIS A 227 11.40 7.13 13.87
N THR A 228 12.61 7.26 13.31
CA THR A 228 13.22 6.33 12.36
C THR A 228 14.41 5.70 13.03
N ASP A 229 14.24 4.46 13.46
CA ASP A 229 15.31 3.65 14.04
C ASP A 229 15.69 2.52 13.07
N SER A 230 16.99 2.24 12.98
CA SER A 230 17.53 1.07 12.25
C SER A 230 17.25 1.00 10.74
N LEU A 231 17.35 2.12 10.01
CA LEU A 231 17.28 2.14 8.54
C LEU A 231 18.56 1.58 7.88
N LYS A 232 18.43 0.48 7.12
CA LYS A 232 19.54 -0.14 6.37
C LYS A 232 19.32 0.00 4.86
N THR A 233 20.19 0.75 4.19
CA THR A 233 20.27 0.75 2.71
C THR A 233 21.38 -0.19 2.28
N LEU A 234 21.05 -1.24 1.53
CA LEU A 234 22.02 -2.16 0.97
C LEU A 234 22.07 -1.98 -0.54
N SER A 235 23.11 -1.31 -1.04
CA SER A 235 23.38 -1.28 -2.48
C SER A 235 23.77 -2.67 -2.94
N ARG A 236 23.11 -3.16 -3.99
CA ARG A 236 23.53 -4.38 -4.66
C ARG A 236 24.95 -4.20 -5.24
N TRP A 237 25.86 -5.06 -4.84
CA TRP A 237 27.01 -5.40 -5.67
C TRP A 237 26.48 -6.15 -6.90
N LEU A 238 26.87 -5.67 -8.08
CA LEU A 238 26.54 -6.27 -9.37
C LEU A 238 27.01 -7.73 -9.39
N TYR A 239 26.09 -8.64 -9.70
CA TYR A 239 26.38 -9.94 -10.31
C TYR A 239 25.55 -10.03 -11.58
#